data_AF-A0A836SVB2-F1
#
_entry.id   AF-A0A836SVB2-F1
#
_cell.length_a   1.000
_cell.length_b   1.000
_cell.length_c   1.000
_cell.angle_alpha   90.00
_cell.angle_beta   90.00
_cell.angle_gamma   90.00
#
_symmetry.space_group_name_H-M   'P 1'
#
loop_
_entity.id
_entity.type
_entity.pdbx_description
1 polymer ?
#
loop_
_entity_poly.entity_id
_entity_poly.type
_entity_poly.pdbx_seq_one_letter_code
_entity_poly.pdbx_strand_id
1 'polypeptide(L)'
;MTNEVAQTDKRVTGVEDLPVYVPAADVYEAPDRYVISVDLPGVGESDLELNLEEGVLRIAAVRPELQEAQGRSLIQEWEPCRYERSFRLAS
;
A
#
# COMPACT_ATOMS: atom_id res chain seq x y z
N MET A 1 -41.06 2.95 -18.58
CA MET A 1 -39.61 2.95 -18.90
C MET A 1 -38.88 2.78 -17.59
N THR A 2 -38.45 1.55 -17.30
CA THR A 2 -37.68 1.15 -16.13
C THR A 2 -36.24 1.61 -16.34
N ASN A 3 -35.67 2.36 -15.40
CA ASN A 3 -34.23 2.52 -15.27
C ASN A 3 -33.92 2.48 -13.76
N GLU A 4 -33.75 1.28 -13.23
CA GLU A 4 -32.97 1.08 -12.02
C GLU A 4 -31.50 1.21 -12.41
N VAL A 5 -30.93 2.39 -12.12
CA VAL A 5 -29.48 2.56 -12.14
C VAL A 5 -28.96 1.76 -10.96
N ALA A 6 -28.29 0.65 -11.27
CA ALA A 6 -27.63 -0.20 -10.31
C ALA A 6 -26.73 0.63 -9.39
N GLN A 7 -27.12 0.71 -8.11
CA GLN A 7 -26.24 1.15 -7.05
C GLN A 7 -25.17 0.06 -6.89
N THR A 8 -24.00 0.27 -7.49
CA THR A 8 -22.79 -0.49 -7.12
C THR A 8 -22.33 0.03 -5.76
N ASP A 9 -23.00 -0.47 -4.73
CA ASP A 9 -22.60 -0.31 -3.34
C ASP A 9 -21.43 -1.29 -3.09
N LYS A 10 -20.20 -0.79 -3.21
CA LYS A 10 -19.03 -1.46 -2.64
C LYS A 10 -18.38 -0.52 -1.63
N ARG A 11 -19.00 -0.45 -0.45
CA ARG A 11 -18.28 -0.06 0.77
C ARG A 11 -17.08 -1.01 0.90
N VAL A 12 -15.86 -0.49 0.77
CA VAL A 12 -14.67 -1.19 1.28
C VAL A 12 -14.88 -1.30 2.79
N THR A 13 -15.06 -2.53 3.29
CA THR A 13 -15.52 -2.77 4.68
C THR A 13 -14.39 -2.86 5.69
N GLY A 14 -13.14 -2.97 5.25
CA GLY A 14 -11.95 -2.93 6.09
C GLY A 14 -10.66 -2.84 5.27
N VAL A 15 -9.53 -2.63 5.95
CA VAL A 15 -8.20 -2.58 5.30
C VAL A 15 -7.93 -3.89 4.55
N GLU A 16 -8.37 -5.02 5.10
CA GLU A 16 -8.23 -6.37 4.53
C GLU A 16 -8.83 -6.55 3.12
N ASP A 17 -9.81 -5.72 2.73
CA ASP A 17 -10.48 -5.81 1.44
C ASP A 17 -9.76 -5.01 0.33
N LEU A 18 -8.72 -4.25 0.69
CA LEU A 18 -7.97 -3.42 -0.25
C LEU A 18 -7.07 -4.27 -1.16
N PRO A 19 -6.89 -3.86 -2.43
CA PRO A 19 -5.94 -4.51 -3.32
C PRO A 19 -4.53 -4.43 -2.75
N VAL A 20 -3.78 -5.54 -2.88
CA VAL A 20 -2.39 -5.63 -2.44
C VAL A 20 -1.47 -5.47 -3.64
N TYR A 21 -0.57 -4.49 -3.57
CA TYR A 21 0.48 -4.26 -4.55
C TYR A 21 1.84 -4.59 -3.97
N VAL A 22 2.73 -5.07 -4.85
CA VAL A 22 4.15 -5.23 -4.52
C VAL A 22 4.86 -3.94 -4.92
N PRO A 23 5.32 -3.12 -3.95
CA PRO A 23 5.99 -1.86 -4.26
C PRO A 23 7.36 -2.11 -4.92
N ALA A 24 7.77 -1.18 -5.79
CA ALA A 24 9.14 -1.12 -6.27
C ALA A 24 10.10 -0.88 -5.10
N ALA A 25 11.30 -1.44 -5.20
CA ALA A 25 12.31 -1.29 -4.15
C ALA A 25 13.68 -1.68 -4.67
N ASP A 26 14.67 -0.96 -4.14
CA ASP A 26 16.08 -1.20 -4.35
C ASP A 26 16.72 -1.72 -3.06
N VAL A 27 17.67 -2.63 -3.21
CA VAL A 27 18.40 -3.24 -2.10
C VAL A 27 19.89 -3.11 -2.36
N TYR A 28 20.60 -2.56 -1.39
CA TYR A 28 22.05 -2.42 -1.42
C TYR A 28 22.64 -3.08 -0.18
N GLU A 29 23.72 -3.81 -0.38
CA GLU A 29 24.54 -4.35 0.71
C GLU A 29 25.76 -3.47 0.91
N ALA A 30 25.93 -2.99 2.13
CA ALA A 30 27.13 -2.32 2.60
C ALA A 30 27.89 -3.25 3.56
N PRO A 31 29.17 -2.98 3.87
CA PRO A 31 29.97 -3.86 4.71
C PRO A 31 29.38 -4.14 6.11
N ASP A 32 28.55 -3.25 6.64
CA ASP A 32 27.99 -3.30 8.00
C ASP A 32 26.45 -3.35 8.04
N ARG A 33 25.75 -3.25 6.90
CA ARG A 33 24.29 -3.14 6.85
C ARG A 33 23.71 -3.41 5.47
N TYR A 34 22.42 -3.73 5.47
CA TYR A 34 21.57 -3.61 4.28
C TYR A 34 20.87 -2.26 4.25
N VAL A 35 20.73 -1.69 3.07
CA VAL A 35 19.90 -0.51 2.80
C VAL A 35 18.80 -0.92 1.83
N ILE A 36 17.55 -0.82 2.29
CA ILE A 36 16.36 -1.15 1.49
C ILE A 36 15.57 0.15 1.30
N SER A 37 15.39 0.57 0.06
CA SER A 37 14.59 1.74 -0.31
C SER A 37 13.32 1.25 -1.00
N VAL A 38 12.13 1.63 -0.50
CA VAL A 38 10.84 1.13 -1.01
C VAL A 38 9.94 2.31 -1.38
N ASP A 39 9.33 2.23 -2.56
CA ASP A 39 8.41 3.26 -3.05
C ASP A 39 7.01 3.04 -2.49
N LEU A 40 6.62 3.90 -1.52
CA LEU A 40 5.33 3.86 -0.84
C LEU A 40 4.58 5.21 -0.97
N PRO A 41 4.17 5.62 -2.18
CA PRO A 41 3.58 6.93 -2.40
C PRO A 41 2.23 7.09 -1.68
N GLY A 42 2.08 8.18 -0.92
CA GLY A 42 0.84 8.50 -0.21
C GLY A 42 0.61 7.70 1.07
N VAL A 43 1.61 6.95 1.54
CA VAL A 43 1.59 6.27 2.84
C VAL A 43 2.18 7.19 3.90
N GLY A 44 1.45 7.40 5.01
CA GLY A 44 1.96 8.11 6.18
C GLY A 44 2.79 7.19 7.09
N GLU A 45 3.63 7.76 7.97
CA GLU A 45 4.43 6.97 8.92
C GLU A 45 3.57 6.09 9.83
N SER A 46 2.37 6.55 10.22
CA SER A 46 1.41 5.79 11.03
C SER A 46 0.78 4.60 10.29
N ASP A 47 0.86 4.60 8.96
CA ASP A 47 0.26 3.58 8.10
C ASP A 47 1.30 2.55 7.61
N LEU A 48 2.52 2.61 8.15
CA LEU A 48 3.64 1.70 7.85
C LEU A 48 3.89 0.75 9.02
N GLU A 49 3.95 -0.54 8.72
CA GLU A 49 4.29 -1.61 9.63
C GLU A 49 5.56 -2.34 9.15
N LEU A 50 6.57 -2.42 10.01
CA LEU A 50 7.80 -3.16 9.79
C LEU A 50 7.91 -4.28 10.82
N ASN A 51 8.11 -5.50 10.36
CA ASN A 51 8.33 -6.66 11.21
C ASN A 51 9.59 -7.42 10.75
N LEU A 52 10.47 -7.78 11.67
CA LEU A 52 11.65 -8.59 11.40
C LEU A 52 11.62 -9.83 12.30
N GLU A 53 11.29 -10.96 11.69
CA GLU A 53 11.19 -12.26 12.37
C GLU A 53 11.92 -13.32 11.55
N GLU A 54 12.69 -14.18 12.22
CA GLU A 54 13.41 -15.30 11.61
C GLU A 54 14.25 -14.93 10.35
N GLY A 55 14.85 -13.73 10.36
CA GLY A 55 15.67 -13.24 9.24
C GLY A 55 14.86 -12.75 8.03
N VAL A 56 13.54 -12.55 8.19
CA VAL A 56 12.67 -12.00 7.15
C VAL A 56 12.17 -10.63 7.58
N LEU A 57 12.57 -9.58 6.85
CA LEU A 57 11.98 -8.25 6.97
C LEU A 57 10.71 -8.19 6.16
N ARG A 58 9.56 -8.09 6.82
CA ARG A 58 8.26 -7.80 6.23
C ARG A 58 7.96 -6.31 6.32
N ILE A 59 7.60 -5.73 5.17
CA ILE A 59 7.16 -4.34 5.02
C ILE A 59 5.71 -4.38 4.56
N ALA A 60 4.82 -3.88 5.40
CA ALA A 60 3.40 -3.75 5.09
C ALA A 60 2.97 -2.29 5.28
N ALA A 61 2.18 -1.77 4.36
CA ALA A 61 1.68 -0.41 4.47
C ALA A 61 0.28 -0.26 3.88
N VAL A 62 -0.45 0.75 4.34
CA VAL A 62 -1.77 1.12 3.80
C VAL A 62 -1.67 2.50 3.18
N ARG A 63 -2.05 2.61 1.91
CA ARG A 63 -2.33 3.89 1.26
C ARG A 63 -3.83 4.17 1.43
N PRO A 64 -4.21 5.14 2.29
CA PRO A 64 -5.61 5.44 2.52
C PRO A 64 -6.23 6.13 1.30
N GLU A 65 -7.56 6.22 1.33
CA GLU A 65 -8.28 7.10 0.41
C GLU A 65 -7.94 8.56 0.72
N LEU A 66 -7.57 9.31 -0.33
CA LEU A 66 -7.38 10.75 -0.19
C LEU A 66 -8.76 11.39 -0.02
N GLN A 67 -8.91 12.23 1.00
CA GLN A 67 -10.11 13.06 1.13
C GLN A 67 -10.26 13.91 -0.14
N GLU A 68 -11.48 13.93 -0.70
CA GLU A 68 -11.80 14.77 -1.83
C GLU A 68 -11.49 16.23 -1.50
N ALA A 69 -10.55 16.82 -2.25
CA ALA A 69 -10.37 18.26 -2.26
C ALA A 69 -11.66 18.92 -2.80
N GLN A 70 -11.93 20.18 -2.44
CA GLN A 70 -13.12 20.89 -2.93
C GLN A 70 -13.18 20.88 -4.47
N GLY A 71 -13.99 19.98 -5.03
CA GLY A 71 -14.01 19.66 -6.46
C GLY A 71 -14.41 18.20 -6.69
N ARG A 72 -14.51 17.79 -7.97
CA ARG A 72 -14.74 16.39 -8.34
C ARG A 72 -13.48 15.81 -8.98
N SER A 73 -13.11 14.59 -8.59
CA SER A 73 -12.06 13.84 -9.27
C SER A 73 -12.52 13.47 -10.69
N LEU A 74 -11.73 13.81 -11.71
CA LEU A 74 -12.03 13.44 -13.11
C LEU A 74 -11.31 12.15 -13.51
N ILE A 75 -10.08 11.97 -13.04
CA ILE A 75 -9.24 10.80 -13.28
C ILE A 75 -8.48 10.52 -12.00
N GLN A 76 -8.50 9.27 -11.57
CA GLN A 76 -7.71 8.78 -10.46
C GLN A 76 -7.09 7.46 -10.88
N GLU A 77 -5.76 7.46 -11.00
CA GLU A 77 -5.00 6.25 -11.38
C GLU A 77 -4.84 5.30 -10.20
N TRP A 78 -4.84 5.83 -8.98
CA TRP A 78 -4.52 5.07 -7.77
C TRP A 78 -5.71 5.01 -6.83
N GLU A 79 -6.20 3.80 -6.56
CA GLU A 79 -7.18 3.51 -5.52
C GLU A 79 -6.52 3.34 -4.14
N PRO A 80 -7.29 3.40 -3.03
CA PRO A 80 -6.79 2.98 -1.73
C PRO A 80 -6.25 1.56 -1.83
N CYS A 81 -5.09 1.29 -1.22
CA CYS A 81 -4.43 0.01 -1.42
C CYS A 81 -3.54 -0.38 -0.26
N ARG A 82 -3.10 -1.64 -0.26
CA ARG A 82 -2.07 -2.16 0.62
C ARG A 82 -0.80 -2.39 -0.17
N TYR A 83 0.33 -2.04 0.41
CA TYR A 83 1.64 -2.47 -0.07
C TYR A 83 2.14 -3.60 0.81
N GLU A 84 2.61 -4.69 0.22
CA GLU A 84 3.29 -5.76 0.94
C GLU A 84 4.54 -6.21 0.18
N ARG A 85 5.68 -6.22 0.87
CA ARG A 85 6.93 -6.77 0.35
C ARG A 85 7.75 -7.36 1.48
N SER A 86 8.34 -8.53 1.23
CA SER A 86 9.23 -9.20 2.20
C SER A 86 10.60 -9.46 1.60
N PHE A 87 11.62 -9.33 2.44
CA PHE A 87 13.01 -9.59 2.10
C PHE A 87 13.60 -10.59 3.08
N ARG A 88 14.19 -11.67 2.57
CA ARG A 88 15.02 -12.55 3.39
C ARG A 88 16.41 -11.94 3.45
N LEU A 89 16.87 -11.64 4.66
CA LEU A 89 18.22 -11.15 4.90
C LEU A 89 19.15 -12.37 4.98
N ALA A 90 20.27 -12.31 4.27
CA ALA A 90 21.32 -13.32 4.43
C ALA A 90 21.99 -13.12 5.80
N SER A 91 22.36 -14.24 6.42
CA SER A 91 23.07 -14.29 7.69
C SER A 91 24.59 -14.21 7.51
#